data_AF-K3ZZ35-F1
#
_entry.id   AF-K3ZZ35-F1
#
_cell.length_a   1.000
_cell.length_b   1.000
_cell.length_c   1.000
_cell.angle_alpha   90.00
_cell.angle_beta   90.00
_cell.angle_gamma   90.00
#
_symmetry.space_group_name_H-M   'P 1'
#
loop_
_entity.id
_entity.type
_entity.pdbx_description
1 polymer ?
#
loop_
_entity_poly.entity_id
_entity_poly.type
_entity_poly.pdbx_seq_one_letter_code
_entity_poly.pdbx_strand_id
1 'polypeptide(L)'
;MEERRRSPCQGRRRRRRRAAETALMDRKVRELRRLVPGGNAVPADRLLLRTTDYIVRLRARIELLRALSDLVAVTNHMAVAMPA
;
A
#
# COMPACT_ATOMS: atom_id res chain seq x y z
N MET A 1 -35.56 -31.97 25.28
CA MET A 1 -34.61 -31.44 24.27
C MET A 1 -34.67 -29.92 24.33
N GLU A 2 -33.81 -29.30 25.13
CA GLU A 2 -33.74 -27.83 25.22
C GLU A 2 -33.00 -27.29 23.99
N GLU A 3 -33.76 -26.95 22.96
CA GLU A 3 -33.29 -26.12 21.87
C GLU A 3 -32.90 -24.75 22.45
N ARG A 4 -31.59 -24.55 22.67
CA ARG A 4 -30.99 -23.25 22.95
C ARG A 4 -31.38 -22.29 21.82
N ARG A 5 -32.48 -21.55 22.01
CA ARG A 5 -32.93 -20.47 21.15
C ARG A 5 -31.84 -19.40 21.10
N ARG A 6 -30.92 -19.50 20.14
CA ARG A 6 -30.00 -18.41 19.80
C ARG A 6 -30.85 -17.19 19.47
N SER A 7 -30.79 -16.17 20.31
CA SER A 7 -31.64 -14.99 20.17
C SER A 7 -31.42 -14.35 18.78
N PRO A 8 -32.48 -14.09 17.99
CA PRO A 8 -32.38 -13.56 16.63
C PRO A 8 -31.57 -12.26 16.53
N CYS A 9 -31.52 -11.50 17.62
CA CYS A 9 -30.74 -10.27 17.75
C CYS A 9 -29.22 -10.49 17.63
N GLN A 10 -28.69 -11.64 18.06
CA GLN A 10 -27.26 -11.94 17.93
C GLN A 10 -26.86 -12.21 16.47
N GLY A 11 -27.72 -12.87 15.70
CA GLY A 11 -27.50 -13.11 14.26
C GLY A 11 -27.51 -11.82 13.44
N ARG A 12 -28.45 -10.90 13.73
CA ARG A 12 -28.52 -9.59 13.07
C ARG A 12 -27.30 -8.72 13.37
N ARG A 13 -26.83 -8.68 14.63
CA ARG A 13 -25.61 -7.94 15.02
C ARG A 13 -24.37 -8.48 14.30
N ARG A 14 -24.20 -9.81 14.22
CA ARG A 14 -23.08 -10.44 13.50
C ARG A 14 -23.10 -10.13 12.00
N ARG A 15 -24.26 -10.17 11.35
CA ARG A 15 -24.41 -9.81 9.92
C ARG A 15 -24.06 -8.34 9.67
N ARG A 16 -24.55 -7.42 10.50
CA ARG A 16 -24.21 -5.99 10.40
C ARG A 16 -22.71 -5.75 10.54
N ARG A 17 -22.06 -6.42 11.50
CA ARG A 17 -20.61 -6.33 11.69
C ARG A 17 -19.85 -6.81 10.45
N ARG A 18 -20.21 -7.97 9.90
CA ARG A 18 -19.59 -8.48 8.66
C ARG A 18 -19.77 -7.53 7.48
N ALA A 19 -20.97 -6.96 7.31
CA ALA A 19 -21.23 -5.98 6.26
C ALA A 19 -20.40 -4.70 6.41
N ALA A 20 -20.17 -4.24 7.65
CA ALA A 20 -19.28 -3.12 7.93
C ALA A 20 -17.82 -3.47 7.61
N GLU A 21 -17.37 -4.66 7.99
CA GLU A 21 -16.01 -5.15 7.69
C GLU A 21 -15.77 -5.25 6.16
N THR A 22 -16.74 -5.77 5.40
CA THR A 22 -16.64 -5.83 3.93
C THR A 22 -16.59 -4.44 3.30
N ALA A 23 -17.46 -3.51 3.74
CA ALA A 23 -17.46 -2.14 3.21
C ALA A 23 -16.13 -1.41 3.49
N LEU A 24 -15.53 -1.65 4.65
CA LEU A 24 -14.20 -1.14 4.99
C LEU A 24 -13.11 -1.75 4.09
N MET A 25 -13.16 -3.05 3.83
CA MET A 25 -12.22 -3.69 2.90
C MET A 25 -12.36 -3.15 1.48
N ASP A 26 -13.58 -2.95 0.99
CA ASP A 26 -13.81 -2.37 -0.33
C ASP A 26 -13.23 -0.96 -0.42
N ARG A 27 -13.34 -0.15 0.63
CA ARG A 27 -12.71 1.17 0.70
C ARG A 27 -11.19 1.07 0.62
N LYS A 28 -10.58 0.15 1.37
CA LYS A 28 -9.12 -0.08 1.34
C LYS A 28 -8.63 -0.53 -0.04
N VAL A 29 -9.36 -1.45 -0.68
CA VAL A 29 -9.03 -1.93 -2.04
C VAL A 29 -9.15 -0.79 -3.06
N ARG A 30 -10.20 0.03 -2.99
CA ARG A 30 -10.35 1.20 -3.87
C ARG A 30 -9.19 2.19 -3.69
N GLU A 31 -8.79 2.45 -2.45
CA GLU A 31 -7.68 3.36 -2.18
C GLU A 31 -6.36 2.81 -2.70
N LEU A 32 -6.10 1.52 -2.47
CA LEU A 32 -4.89 0.88 -2.96
C LEU A 32 -4.80 0.90 -4.49
N ARG A 33 -5.92 0.70 -5.19
CA ARG A 33 -5.97 0.80 -6.66
C ARG A 33 -5.62 2.19 -7.19
N ARG A 34 -5.94 3.25 -6.44
CA ARG A 34 -5.59 4.63 -6.81
C ARG A 34 -4.10 4.92 -6.62
N LEU A 35 -3.49 4.34 -5.57
CA LEU A 35 -2.08 4.56 -5.25
C LEU A 35 -1.12 3.75 -6.14
N VAL A 36 -1.54 2.56 -6.58
CA VAL A 36 -0.68 1.64 -7.33
C VAL A 36 -0.80 1.93 -8.84
N PRO A 37 0.30 2.19 -9.56
CA PRO A 37 0.28 2.40 -11.00
C PRO A 37 -0.31 1.22 -11.76
N GLY A 38 -1.41 1.48 -12.49
CA GLY A 38 -2.19 0.47 -13.20
C GLY A 38 -3.11 -0.36 -12.30
N GLY A 39 -3.28 -0.01 -11.01
CA GLY A 39 -4.04 -0.79 -10.04
C GLY A 39 -5.51 -0.99 -10.38
N ASN A 40 -6.14 -0.05 -11.10
CA ASN A 40 -7.52 -0.17 -11.57
C ASN A 40 -7.72 -1.31 -12.59
N ALA A 41 -6.68 -1.66 -13.35
CA ALA A 41 -6.72 -2.74 -14.34
C ALA A 41 -6.39 -4.12 -13.76
N VAL A 42 -6.01 -4.19 -12.47
CA VAL A 42 -5.56 -5.42 -11.83
C VAL A 42 -6.71 -6.06 -11.02
N PRO A 43 -6.96 -7.37 -11.21
CA PRO A 43 -7.86 -8.16 -10.36
C PRO A 43 -7.51 -8.04 -8.87
N ALA A 44 -8.51 -8.08 -7.99
CA ALA A 44 -8.30 -7.83 -6.56
C ALA A 44 -7.34 -8.84 -5.89
N ASP A 45 -7.38 -10.09 -6.33
CA ASP A 45 -6.50 -11.19 -5.92
C ASP A 45 -5.02 -10.96 -6.28
N ARG A 46 -4.74 -10.17 -7.31
CA ARG A 46 -3.37 -9.83 -7.75
C ARG A 46 -2.90 -8.44 -7.34
N LEU A 47 -3.77 -7.62 -6.75
CA LEU A 47 -3.47 -6.24 -6.41
C LEU A 47 -2.32 -6.12 -5.41
N LEU A 48 -2.25 -7.02 -4.43
CA LEU A 48 -1.16 -7.04 -3.45
C LEU A 48 0.19 -7.38 -4.09
N LEU A 49 0.23 -8.36 -4.99
CA LEU A 49 1.46 -8.71 -5.71
C LEU A 49 1.98 -7.52 -6.52
N ARG A 50 1.09 -6.85 -7.28
CA ARG A 50 1.43 -5.63 -8.03
C ARG A 50 1.91 -4.50 -7.11
N THR A 51 1.32 -4.39 -5.93
CA THR A 51 1.72 -3.41 -4.90
C THR A 51 3.14 -3.67 -4.43
N THR A 52 3.47 -4.92 -4.11
CA THR A 52 4.82 -5.33 -3.70
C THR A 52 5.84 -4.97 -4.77
N ASP A 53 5.57 -5.33 -6.02
CA ASP A 53 6.44 -4.99 -7.15
C ASP A 53 6.66 -3.47 -7.26
N TYR A 54 5.60 -2.68 -7.04
CA TYR A 54 5.69 -1.23 -7.09
C TYR A 54 6.53 -0.66 -5.94
N ILE A 55 6.35 -1.16 -4.72
CA ILE A 55 7.14 -0.74 -3.55
C ILE A 55 8.63 -1.03 -3.78
N VAL A 56 8.97 -2.22 -4.28
CA VAL A 56 10.37 -2.59 -4.56
C VAL A 56 11.00 -1.64 -5.60
N ARG A 57 10.31 -1.40 -6.73
CA ARG A 57 10.81 -0.45 -7.74
C ARG A 57 10.95 0.96 -7.21
N LEU A 58 10.02 1.42 -6.38
CA LEU A 58 10.05 2.77 -5.83
C LEU A 58 11.23 2.94 -4.86
N ARG A 59 11.51 1.93 -4.03
CA ARG A 59 12.67 1.93 -3.13
C ARG A 59 13.98 1.99 -3.90
N ALA A 60 14.14 1.12 -4.91
CA ALA A 60 15.33 1.12 -5.77
C ALA A 60 15.55 2.49 -6.46
N ARG A 61 14.46 3.14 -6.92
CA ARG A 61 14.54 4.48 -7.52
C ARG A 61 14.99 5.54 -6.51
N ILE A 62 14.51 5.49 -5.27
CA ILE A 62 14.93 6.42 -4.21
C ILE A 62 16.40 6.21 -3.86
N GLU A 63 16.83 4.95 -3.73
CA GLU A 63 18.24 4.61 -3.46
C GLU A 63 19.17 5.11 -4.56
N LEU A 64 18.81 4.91 -5.83
CA LEU A 64 19.56 5.45 -6.97
C LEU A 64 19.64 6.98 -6.91
N LEU A 65 18.51 7.67 -6.70
CA LEU A 65 18.48 9.13 -6.65
C LEU A 65 19.30 9.68 -5.49
N ARG A 66 19.32 9.00 -4.34
CA ARG A 66 20.18 9.35 -3.20
C ARG A 66 21.65 9.20 -3.56
N ALA A 67 22.05 8.07 -4.13
CA ALA A 67 23.44 7.84 -4.55
C ALA A 67 23.91 8.89 -5.57
N LEU A 68 23.05 9.28 -6.52
CA LEU A 68 23.34 10.35 -7.48
C LEU A 68 23.44 11.72 -6.80
N SER A 69 22.55 12.02 -5.85
CA SER A 69 22.60 13.27 -5.08
C SER A 69 23.88 13.37 -4.25
N ASP A 70 24.30 12.27 -3.62
CA ASP A 70 25.53 12.19 -2.84
C ASP A 70 26.76 12.39 -3.73
N LEU A 71 26.77 11.76 -4.91
CA LEU A 71 27.83 11.94 -5.90
C LEU A 71 27.97 13.42 -6.32
N VAL A 72 26.84 14.07 -6.64
CA VAL A 72 26.83 15.49 -7.03
C VAL A 72 27.30 16.38 -5.87
N ALA A 73 26.85 16.10 -4.64
CA ALA A 73 27.29 16.84 -3.46
C ALA A 73 28.81 16.73 -3.26
N VAL A 74 29.37 15.53 -3.39
CA VAL A 74 30.82 15.29 -3.30
C VAL A 74 31.58 16.04 -4.39
N THR A 75 31.13 15.97 -5.65
CA THR A 75 31.79 16.70 -6.75
C THR A 75 31.74 18.21 -6.56
N ASN A 76 30.64 18.73 -6.02
CA ASN A 76 30.52 20.16 -5.72
C ASN A 76 31.45 20.57 -4.57
N HIS A 77 31.62 19.74 -3.54
CA HIS A 77 32.62 20.00 -2.49
C HIS A 77 34.06 19.98 -3.03
N MET A 78 34.38 19.04 -3.94
CA MET A 78 35.71 18.95 -4.56
C MET A 78 36.01 20.12 -5.51
N ALA A 79 35.01 20.63 -6.23
CA ALA A 79 35.15 21.78 -7.11
C ALA A 79 35.41 23.10 -6.35
N VAL A 80 34.94 23.22 -5.10
CA VAL A 80 35.18 24.38 -4.23
C VAL A 80 36.57 24.31 -3.56
N ALA A 81 37.18 23.12 -3.46
CA ALA A 81 38.44 22.88 -2.76
C ALA A 81 39.71 23.02 -3.62
N MET A 82 39.57 23.30 -4.92
CA MET A 82 40.69 23.65 -5.82
C MET A 82 40.66 25.14 -6.12
N PRO A 83 41.44 25.99 -5.43
CA PRO A 83 41.67 27.35 -5.89
C PRO A 83 42.59 27.31 -7.11
N ALA A 84 42.29 28.16 -8.10
CA ALA A 84 43.17 28.46 -9.23
C ALA A 84 44.44 29.20 -8.77
#